data_AF-A0A7K3RWP3-F1
#
_entry.id   AF-A0A7K3RWP3-F1
#
_cell.length_a   1.000
_cell.length_b   1.000
_cell.length_c   1.000
_cell.angle_alpha   90.00
_cell.angle_beta   90.00
_cell.angle_gamma   90.00
#
_symmetry.space_group_name_H-M   'P 1'
#
loop_
_entity.id
_entity.type
_entity.pdbx_description
1 polymer ?
#
loop_
_entity_poly.entity_id
_entity_poly.type
_entity_poly.pdbx_seq_one_letter_code
_entity_poly.pdbx_strand_id
1 'polypeptide(L)'
;MGMVRGVPRTVRLLALGAFLNAVVSFTFVYLFVYLVGPRGLSVAQAGVISGVGGIGLVAGNFTGGWFGDRFGHRRALLTGACVSGAALVVLPLLPVAAL
;
A
#
# COMPACT_ATOMS: atom_id res chain seq x y z
N MET A 1 -31.84 -0.83 13.25
CA MET A 1 -31.28 -1.16 11.92
C MET A 1 -31.29 0.08 11.00
N GLY A 2 -30.63 1.18 11.39
CA GLY A 2 -30.73 2.48 10.67
C GLY A 2 -29.45 3.31 10.57
N MET A 3 -28.35 2.87 11.17
CA MET A 3 -27.14 3.68 11.33
C MET A 3 -26.41 3.94 10.00
N VAL A 4 -26.52 3.04 9.02
CA VAL A 4 -25.82 3.16 7.72
C VAL A 4 -26.51 4.12 6.75
N ARG A 5 -27.82 4.39 6.93
CA ARG A 5 -28.62 5.23 6.02
C ARG A 5 -28.44 6.73 6.26
N GLY A 6 -28.01 7.15 7.45
CA GLY A 6 -27.73 8.56 7.78
C GLY A 6 -26.31 9.03 7.48
N VAL A 7 -25.41 8.13 7.05
CA VAL A 7 -23.99 8.46 6.85
C VAL A 7 -23.78 9.12 5.48
N PRO A 8 -23.11 10.29 5.42
CA PRO A 8 -22.78 10.96 4.17
C PRO A 8 -22.10 10.02 3.18
N ARG A 9 -22.45 10.13 1.89
CA ARG A 9 -21.87 9.28 0.83
C ARG A 9 -20.35 9.27 0.86
N THR A 10 -19.72 10.42 1.14
CA THR A 10 -18.27 10.57 1.27
C THR A 10 -17.68 9.68 2.36
N VAL A 11 -18.31 9.62 3.54
CA VAL A 11 -17.81 8.81 4.66
C VAL A 11 -17.93 7.31 4.33
N ARG A 12 -19.01 6.89 3.67
CA ARG A 12 -19.16 5.49 3.20
C ARG A 12 -18.10 5.11 2.16
N LEU A 13 -17.79 6.01 1.23
CA LEU A 13 -16.73 5.80 0.24
C LEU A 13 -15.34 5.73 0.88
N LEU A 14 -15.05 6.61 1.84
CA LEU A 14 -13.79 6.58 2.59
C LEU A 14 -13.68 5.32 3.45
N ALA A 15 -14.75 4.89 4.10
CA ALA A 15 -14.77 3.65 4.86
C ALA A 15 -14.49 2.43 3.97
N LEU A 16 -15.11 2.37 2.78
CA LEU A 16 -14.82 1.33 1.80
C LEU A 16 -13.36 1.38 1.34
N GLY A 17 -12.84 2.58 1.04
CA GLY A 17 -11.44 2.76 0.67
C GLY A 17 -10.47 2.32 1.77
N ALA A 18 -10.74 2.67 3.02
CA ALA A 18 -9.95 2.25 4.18
C ALA A 18 -10.01 0.74 4.38
N PHE A 19 -11.19 0.12 4.19
CA PHE A 19 -11.34 -1.33 4.23
C PHE A 19 -10.49 -2.02 3.16
N LEU A 20 -10.57 -1.57 1.90
CA LEU A 20 -9.75 -2.09 0.81
C LEU A 20 -8.25 -1.91 1.10
N ASN A 21 -7.85 -0.76 1.64
CA ASN A 21 -6.47 -0.50 2.04
C ASN A 21 -5.99 -1.46 3.15
N ALA A 22 -6.86 -1.80 4.10
CA ALA A 22 -6.56 -2.78 5.13
C ALA A 22 -6.35 -4.19 4.55
N VAL A 23 -7.17 -4.60 3.57
CA VAL A 23 -6.97 -5.86 2.84
C VAL A 23 -5.60 -5.87 2.14
N VAL A 24 -5.24 -4.77 1.48
CA VAL A 24 -3.93 -4.64 0.81
C VAL A 24 -2.76 -4.69 1.79
N SER A 25 -2.93 -4.14 2.99
CA SER A 25 -1.89 -4.09 4.02
C SER A 25 -1.44 -5.47 4.50
N PHE A 26 -2.27 -6.51 4.36
CA PHE A 26 -1.85 -7.89 4.60
C PHE A 26 -0.67 -8.34 3.71
N THR A 27 -0.56 -7.77 2.50
CA THR A 27 0.54 -8.08 1.59
C THR A 27 1.89 -7.80 2.24
N PHE A 28 1.98 -6.74 3.05
CA PHE A 28 3.22 -6.37 3.71
C PHE A 28 3.70 -7.43 4.70
N VAL A 29 2.77 -8.10 5.39
CA VAL A 29 3.06 -9.18 6.34
C VAL A 29 3.63 -10.40 5.63
N TYR A 30 3.12 -10.70 4.43
CA TYR A 30 3.53 -11.88 3.66
C TYR A 30 4.60 -11.62 2.60
N LEU A 31 4.96 -10.36 2.35
CA LEU A 31 5.92 -9.97 1.31
C LEU A 31 7.25 -10.72 1.46
N PHE A 32 7.81 -10.74 2.67
CA PHE A 32 9.07 -11.42 2.92
C PHE A 32 8.98 -12.92 2.60
N VAL A 33 7.90 -13.58 3.04
CA VAL A 33 7.65 -15.00 2.77
C VAL A 33 7.48 -15.26 1.27
N TYR A 34 6.82 -14.35 0.57
CA TYR A 34 6.66 -14.41 -0.88
C TYR A 34 8.01 -14.28 -1.63
N LEU A 35 8.89 -13.40 -1.16
CA LEU A 35 10.21 -13.19 -1.76
C LEU A 35 11.14 -14.40 -1.53
N VAL A 36 11.14 -15.00 -0.33
CA VAL A 36 12.02 -16.14 -0.05
C VAL A 36 11.46 -17.46 -0.62
N GLY A 37 10.15 -17.70 -0.52
CA GLY A 37 9.54 -18.95 -0.95
C GLY A 37 9.33 -19.00 -2.47
N PRO A 38 8.19 -18.49 -2.99
CA PRO A 38 7.87 -18.53 -4.42
C PRO A 38 8.90 -17.87 -5.35
N ARG A 39 9.59 -16.81 -4.91
CA ARG A 39 10.59 -16.11 -5.73
C ARG A 39 12.03 -16.62 -5.55
N GLY A 40 12.28 -17.44 -4.54
CA GLY A 40 13.60 -18.05 -4.30
C GLY A 40 14.71 -17.04 -3.99
N LEU A 41 14.39 -15.83 -3.54
CA LEU A 41 15.40 -14.85 -3.15
C LEU A 41 16.10 -15.28 -1.85
N SER A 42 17.38 -14.90 -1.73
CA SER A 42 18.09 -15.08 -0.48
C SER A 42 17.45 -14.28 0.65
N VAL A 43 17.60 -14.76 1.88
CA VAL A 43 17.13 -14.07 3.10
C VAL A 43 17.66 -12.63 3.18
N ALA A 44 18.92 -12.43 2.78
CA ALA A 44 19.54 -11.11 2.77
C ALA A 44 18.85 -10.16 1.76
N GLN A 45 18.63 -10.60 0.52
CA GLN A 45 17.95 -9.79 -0.50
C GLN A 45 16.51 -9.48 -0.11
N ALA A 46 15.75 -10.48 0.34
CA ALA A 46 14.38 -10.31 0.80
C ALA A 46 14.30 -9.34 2.00
N GLY A 47 15.28 -9.39 2.89
CA GLY A 47 15.42 -8.47 4.02
C GLY A 47 15.65 -7.03 3.58
N VAL A 48 16.54 -6.80 2.61
CA VAL A 48 16.78 -5.46 2.04
C VAL A 48 15.52 -4.92 1.37
N ILE A 49 14.86 -5.70 0.51
CA ILE A 49 13.64 -5.27 -0.19
C ILE A 49 12.53 -4.92 0.81
N SER A 50 12.30 -5.79 1.80
CA SER A 50 11.29 -5.56 2.84
C SER A 50 11.63 -4.36 3.71
N GLY A 51 12.92 -4.16 4.03
CA GLY A 51 13.43 -3.02 4.78
C GLY A 51 13.22 -1.69 4.06
N VAL A 52 13.53 -1.64 2.76
CA VAL A 52 13.24 -0.47 1.90
C VAL A 52 11.75 -0.16 1.88
N GLY A 53 10.89 -1.19 1.80
CA GLY A 53 9.45 -1.03 1.96
C GLY A 53 9.08 -0.37 3.29
N GLY A 54 9.66 -0.83 4.40
CA GLY A 54 9.45 -0.25 5.74
C GLY A 54 9.87 1.22 5.83
N ILE A 55 11.01 1.58 5.25
CA ILE A 55 11.47 2.99 5.17
C ILE A 55 10.46 3.82 4.37
N GLY A 56 9.97 3.30 3.25
CA GLY A 56 8.94 3.94 2.44
C GLY A 56 7.64 4.17 3.23
N LEU A 57 7.23 3.22 4.06
CA LEU A 57 6.07 3.36 4.93
C LEU A 57 6.24 4.50 5.94
N VAL A 58 7.40 4.57 6.59
CA VAL A 58 7.73 5.64 7.55
C VAL A 58 7.73 6.99 6.83
N ALA A 59 8.49 7.11 5.74
CA ALA A 59 8.56 8.34 4.95
C ALA A 59 7.17 8.79 4.45
N GLY A 60 6.34 7.84 4.00
CA GLY A 60 4.97 8.11 3.56
C GLY A 60 4.07 8.61 4.69
N ASN A 61 4.20 8.09 5.91
CA ASN A 61 3.43 8.59 7.06
C ASN A 61 3.82 10.03 7.44
N PHE A 62 5.12 10.34 7.43
CA PHE A 62 5.62 11.69 7.73
C PHE A 62 5.24 12.71 6.66
N THR A 63 5.27 12.32 5.38
CA THR A 63 5.05 13.26 4.26
C THR A 63 3.60 13.29 3.76
N GLY A 64 2.77 12.29 4.10
CA GLY A 64 1.42 12.14 3.56
C GLY A 64 0.50 13.32 3.84
N GLY A 65 0.57 13.91 5.04
CA GLY A 65 -0.21 15.10 5.40
C GLY A 65 0.18 16.32 4.55
N TRP A 66 1.48 16.56 4.40
CA TRP A 66 2.00 17.65 3.57
C TRP A 66 1.56 17.54 2.10
N PHE A 67 1.57 16.31 1.53
CA PHE A 67 1.05 16.07 0.19
C PHE A 67 -0.46 16.34 0.09
N GLY A 68 -1.24 15.96 1.11
CA GLY A 68 -2.67 16.21 1.18
C GLY A 68 -3.01 17.69 1.25
N ASP A 69 -2.23 18.46 2.00
CA ASP A 69 -2.41 19.90 2.19
C ASP A 69 -2.04 20.69 0.92
N ARG A 70 -0.93 20.31 0.25
CA ARG A 70 -0.43 21.03 -0.93
C ARG A 70 -1.17 20.69 -2.23
N PHE A 71 -1.48 19.41 -2.45
CA PHE A 71 -2.05 18.94 -3.74
C PHE A 71 -3.53 18.58 -3.65
N GLY A 72 -4.10 18.65 -2.46
CA GLY A 72 -5.49 18.29 -2.17
C GLY A 72 -5.62 16.81 -1.78
N HIS A 73 -6.28 16.59 -0.64
CA HIS A 73 -6.47 15.30 0.01
C HIS A 73 -7.02 14.21 -0.93
N ARG A 74 -8.03 14.52 -1.75
CA ARG A 74 -8.62 13.55 -2.68
C ARG A 74 -7.63 13.08 -3.74
N ARG A 75 -6.81 13.99 -4.29
CA ARG A 75 -5.83 13.65 -5.33
C ARG A 75 -4.70 12.83 -4.73
N ALA A 76 -4.16 13.26 -3.57
CA ALA A 76 -3.11 12.54 -2.86
C ALA A 76 -3.52 11.09 -2.52
N LEU A 77 -4.74 10.89 -2.02
CA LEU A 77 -5.27 9.56 -1.72
C LEU A 77 -5.39 8.68 -2.98
N LEU A 78 -5.95 9.22 -4.06
CA LEU A 78 -6.10 8.46 -5.32
C LEU A 78 -4.75 8.14 -5.96
N THR A 79 -3.81 9.09 -5.99
CA THR A 79 -2.48 8.85 -6.55
C THR A 79 -1.71 7.82 -5.73
N GLY A 80 -1.77 7.91 -4.39
CA GLY A 80 -1.14 6.92 -3.52
C GLY A 80 -1.72 5.53 -3.72
N ALA A 81 -3.06 5.41 -3.79
CA ALA A 81 -3.72 4.14 -4.06
C ALA A 81 -3.35 3.55 -5.43
N CYS A 82 -3.34 4.38 -6.48
CA CYS A 82 -2.96 3.94 -7.83
C CYS A 82 -1.49 3.50 -7.90
N VAL A 83 -0.57 4.24 -7.29
CA VAL A 83 0.86 3.89 -7.27
C VAL A 83 1.09 2.59 -6.51
N SER A 84 0.48 2.43 -5.34
CA SER A 84 0.56 1.19 -4.55
C SER A 84 -0.05 0.01 -5.32
N GLY A 85 -1.22 0.18 -5.93
CA GLY A 85 -1.85 -0.85 -6.75
C GLY A 85 -0.99 -1.25 -7.95
N ALA A 86 -0.42 -0.28 -8.66
CA ALA A 86 0.49 -0.53 -9.77
C ALA A 86 1.74 -1.28 -9.32
N ALA A 87 2.35 -0.88 -8.20
CA ALA A 87 3.51 -1.58 -7.65
C ALA A 87 3.20 -3.05 -7.33
N LEU A 88 2.02 -3.33 -6.75
CA LEU A 88 1.59 -4.70 -6.46
C LEU A 88 1.32 -5.55 -7.69
N VAL A 89 0.85 -4.95 -8.78
CA VAL A 89 0.68 -5.64 -10.07
C VAL A 89 2.03 -5.86 -10.77
N VAL A 90 2.93 -4.89 -10.68
CA VAL A 90 4.24 -4.94 -11.34
C VAL A 90 5.18 -5.90 -10.62
N LEU A 91 5.18 -5.93 -9.29
CA LEU A 91 6.04 -6.80 -8.49
C LEU A 91 6.08 -8.24 -9.01
N PRO A 92 4.97 -9.01 -9.13
CA PRO A 92 4.94 -10.39 -9.65
C PRO A 92 5.44 -10.52 -11.09
N LEU A 93 5.35 -9.47 -11.89
CA LEU A 93 5.76 -9.48 -13.30
C LEU A 93 7.27 -9.22 -13.48
N LEU A 94 7.92 -8.60 -12.49
CA LEU A 94 9.35 -8.31 -12.57
C LEU A 94 10.19 -9.58 -12.43
N PRO A 95 11.20 -9.78 -13.30
CA PRO A 95 12.13 -10.89 -13.16
C PRO A 95 12.97 -10.72 -11.89
N VAL A 96 13.43 -11.84 -11.32
CA VAL A 96 14.22 -11.85 -10.09
C VAL A 96 15.50 -11.02 -10.20
N ALA A 97 16.08 -10.92 -11.40
CA ALA A 97 17.26 -10.08 -11.66
C ALA A 97 17.00 -8.56 -11.58
N ALA A 98 15.73 -8.13 -11.61
CA ALA A 98 15.32 -6.74 -11.52
C ALA A 98 14.80 -6.36 -10.12
N LEU A 99 14.76 -7.32 -9.18
CA LEU A 99 14.37 -7.15 -7.78
C LEU A 99 15.62 -7.01 -6.90
#